data_AF-A0A0C3SA91-F1
#
_entry.id   AF-A0A0C3SA91-F1
#
_cell.length_a   1.000
_cell.length_b   1.000
_cell.length_c   1.000
_cell.angle_alpha   90.00
_cell.angle_beta   90.00
_cell.angle_gamma   90.00
#
_symmetry.space_group_name_H-M   'P 1'
#
loop_
_entity.id
_entity.type
_entity.pdbx_description
1 polymer ?
#
loop_
_entity_poly.entity_id
_entity_poly.type
_entity_poly.pdbx_seq_one_letter_code
_entity_poly.pdbx_strand_id
1 'polypeptide(L)'
;PLCACGKGYVTDAFREQTEWAPWAPHATRIALSPLFAVSYLEPTLQDIEPDQFTICSGCFKWIPRVQRKQCGACKVATYCSAACQRSDWRVHKAGCSGRRVEQF
;
A
#
# COMPACT_ATOMS: atom_id res chain seq x y z
N PRO A 1 -19.11 20.24 17.58
CA PRO A 1 -18.17 21.37 17.79
C PRO A 1 -16.79 20.80 18.18
N LEU A 2 -15.69 21.40 17.73
CA LEU A 2 -14.32 20.94 18.07
C LEU A 2 -13.89 21.44 19.45
N CYS A 3 -13.03 20.68 20.13
CA CYS A 3 -12.45 21.08 21.42
C CYS A 3 -11.57 22.34 21.25
N ALA A 4 -11.74 23.33 22.13
CA ALA A 4 -10.90 24.52 22.14
C ALA A 4 -9.43 24.23 22.57
N CYS A 5 -9.19 23.07 23.20
CA CYS A 5 -7.88 22.63 23.68
C CYS A 5 -6.80 22.56 22.59
N GLY A 6 -7.18 22.40 21.32
CA GLY A 6 -6.25 22.32 20.19
C GLY A 6 -5.94 23.67 19.51
N LYS A 7 -6.67 24.74 19.84
CA LYS A 7 -6.59 26.01 19.11
C LYS A 7 -5.24 26.69 19.34
N GLY A 8 -4.56 27.09 18.26
CA GLY A 8 -3.23 27.69 18.32
C GLY A 8 -2.10 26.70 18.62
N TYR A 9 -2.43 25.42 18.87
CA TYR A 9 -1.44 24.40 19.13
C TYR A 9 -0.95 23.83 17.80
N VAL A 10 0.25 24.23 17.37
CA VAL A 10 0.87 23.80 16.11
C VAL A 10 2.25 23.19 16.35
N THR A 11 2.70 22.30 15.47
CA THR A 11 4.02 21.65 15.56
C THR A 11 5.15 22.60 15.14
N ASP A 12 6.39 22.26 15.44
CA ASP A 12 7.55 23.06 15.03
C ASP A 12 7.67 23.14 13.50
N ALA A 13 7.45 22.02 12.81
CA ALA A 13 7.40 21.98 11.34
C ALA A 13 6.33 22.92 10.73
N PHE A 14 5.23 23.19 11.45
CA PHE A 14 4.23 24.18 11.02
C PHE A 14 4.77 25.62 11.18
N ARG A 15 5.56 25.88 12.23
CA ARG A 15 6.14 27.20 12.51
C ARG A 15 7.30 27.55 11.58
N GLU A 16 8.00 26.55 11.07
CA GLU A 16 9.06 26.73 10.06
C GLU A 16 8.51 27.30 8.74
N GLN A 17 7.22 27.09 8.45
CA GLN A 17 6.54 27.68 7.30
C GLN A 17 6.13 29.12 7.63
N THR A 18 6.98 30.08 7.29
CA THR A 18 6.78 31.51 7.58
C THR A 18 5.49 32.07 6.99
N GLU A 19 5.07 31.56 5.83
CA GLU A 19 3.81 31.92 5.16
C GLU A 19 2.57 31.55 5.99
N TRP A 20 2.69 30.57 6.89
CA TRP A 20 1.58 30.05 7.68
C TRP A 20 1.47 30.71 9.06
N ALA A 21 2.42 31.58 9.42
CA ALA A 21 2.44 32.29 10.69
C ALA A 21 1.15 33.10 10.98
N PRO A 22 0.53 33.81 10.01
CA PRO A 22 -0.73 34.53 10.25
C PRO A 22 -1.90 33.61 10.60
N TRP A 23 -1.85 32.34 10.17
CA TRP A 23 -2.93 31.37 10.31
C TRP A 23 -2.80 30.51 11.57
N ALA A 24 -1.62 30.50 12.20
CA ALA A 24 -1.36 29.70 13.40
C ALA A 24 -2.40 29.91 14.53
N PRO A 25 -2.88 31.14 14.85
CA PRO A 25 -3.88 31.35 15.90
C PRO A 25 -5.25 30.72 15.61
N HIS A 26 -5.52 30.41 14.35
CA HIS A 26 -6.77 29.83 13.87
C HIS A 26 -6.66 28.31 13.63
N ALA A 27 -5.46 27.77 13.56
CA ALA A 27 -5.22 26.34 13.45
C ALA A 27 -5.67 25.61 14.73
N THR A 28 -6.29 24.44 14.58
CA THR A 28 -6.72 23.60 15.72
C THR A 28 -6.14 22.20 15.56
N ARG A 29 -5.25 21.80 16.49
CA ARG A 29 -4.76 20.43 16.54
C ARG A 29 -5.84 19.53 17.12
N ILE A 30 -6.24 18.53 16.34
CA ILE A 30 -7.21 17.52 16.76
C ILE A 30 -6.52 16.16 16.88
N ALA A 31 -6.91 15.38 17.88
CA ALA A 31 -6.58 13.97 17.92
C ALA A 31 -7.58 13.25 17.01
N LEU A 32 -7.10 12.75 15.88
CA LEU A 32 -7.84 11.76 15.12
C LEU A 32 -7.53 10.41 15.74
N SER A 33 -8.58 9.63 16.04
CA SER A 33 -8.39 8.20 16.29
C SER A 33 -7.62 7.61 15.12
N PRO A 34 -6.76 6.60 15.35
CA PRO A 34 -6.14 5.86 14.25
C PRO A 34 -7.21 5.51 13.23
N LEU A 35 -7.01 5.90 11.97
CA LEU A 35 -7.92 5.56 10.90
C LEU A 35 -7.81 4.05 10.71
N PHE A 36 -8.76 3.32 11.30
CA PHE A 36 -8.97 1.92 11.02
C PHE A 36 -9.87 1.81 9.79
N ALA A 37 -9.55 0.87 8.91
CA ALA A 37 -10.42 0.55 7.80
C ALA A 37 -11.77 0.11 8.37
N VAL A 38 -12.85 0.72 7.85
CA VAL A 38 -14.20 0.38 8.28
C VAL A 38 -14.68 -0.75 7.39
N SER A 39 -14.71 -1.99 7.91
CA SER A 39 -14.85 -3.20 7.10
C SER A 39 -16.10 -3.27 6.22
N TYR A 40 -17.17 -2.55 6.57
CA TYR A 40 -18.39 -2.50 5.76
C TYR A 40 -18.38 -1.41 4.67
N LEU A 41 -17.42 -0.49 4.69
CA LEU A 41 -17.26 0.61 3.73
C LEU A 41 -16.05 0.39 2.82
N GLU A 42 -14.98 -0.23 3.33
CA GLU A 42 -13.70 -0.39 2.63
C GLU A 42 -13.24 -1.85 2.70
N PRO A 43 -12.66 -2.40 1.62
CA PRO A 43 -12.06 -3.74 1.66
C PRO A 43 -10.95 -3.83 2.71
N THR A 44 -11.07 -4.76 3.65
CA THR A 44 -10.03 -5.04 4.63
C THR A 44 -9.21 -6.27 4.24
N LEU A 45 -8.08 -6.47 4.92
CA LEU A 45 -7.27 -7.69 4.75
C LEU A 45 -8.05 -8.98 5.10
N GLN A 46 -9.16 -8.89 5.84
CA GLN A 46 -10.03 -10.02 6.15
C GLN A 46 -10.98 -10.37 5.00
N ASP A 47 -11.35 -9.38 4.17
CA ASP A 47 -12.28 -9.55 3.05
C ASP A 47 -11.59 -10.05 1.77
N ILE A 48 -10.26 -9.98 1.74
CA ILE A 48 -9.46 -10.53 0.65
C ILE A 48 -9.31 -12.03 0.92
N GLU A 49 -10.23 -12.82 0.39
CA GLU A 49 -10.01 -14.25 0.21
C GLU A 49 -8.62 -14.46 -0.43
N PRO A 50 -7.68 -15.12 0.25
CA PRO A 50 -6.24 -15.03 -0.06
C PRO A 50 -5.88 -15.53 -1.47
N ASP A 51 -6.78 -16.29 -2.10
CA ASP A 51 -6.57 -16.80 -3.45
C ASP A 51 -7.31 -16.00 -4.55
N GLN A 52 -8.22 -15.09 -4.22
CA GLN A 52 -9.03 -14.38 -5.24
C GLN A 52 -8.26 -13.27 -5.94
N PHE A 53 -7.48 -12.49 -5.19
CA PHE A 53 -6.72 -11.36 -5.72
C PHE A 53 -5.28 -11.38 -5.22
N THR A 54 -4.36 -10.86 -6.02
CA THR A 54 -2.97 -10.61 -5.60
C THR A 54 -2.45 -9.34 -6.27
N ILE A 55 -1.26 -8.90 -5.92
CA ILE A 55 -0.65 -7.70 -6.50
C ILE A 55 0.33 -8.12 -7.62
N CYS A 56 0.25 -7.45 -8.77
CA CYS A 56 1.23 -7.64 -9.84
C CYS A 56 2.60 -7.09 -9.42
N SER A 57 3.65 -7.92 -9.43
CA SER A 57 5.01 -7.49 -9.05
C SER A 57 5.60 -6.43 -9.98
N GLY A 58 5.08 -6.28 -11.21
CA GLY A 58 5.59 -5.29 -12.17
C GLY A 58 4.87 -3.95 -12.18
N CYS A 59 3.57 -3.90 -11.87
CA CYS A 59 2.78 -2.66 -11.95
C CYS A 59 1.98 -2.33 -10.69
N PHE A 60 2.08 -3.16 -9.66
CA PHE A 60 1.48 -2.98 -8.33
C PHE A 60 -0.05 -2.86 -8.30
N LYS A 61 -0.73 -3.22 -9.39
CA LYS A 61 -2.19 -3.30 -9.44
C LYS A 61 -2.69 -4.64 -8.92
N TRP A 62 -3.88 -4.62 -8.31
CA TRP A 62 -4.63 -5.83 -7.96
C TRP A 62 -5.00 -6.61 -9.22
N ILE A 63 -4.73 -7.91 -9.21
CA ILE A 63 -5.02 -8.85 -10.29
C ILE A 63 -5.91 -9.99 -9.78
N PRO A 64 -7.04 -10.27 -10.45
CA PRO A 64 -7.88 -11.41 -10.10
C PRO A 64 -7.16 -12.72 -10.46
N ARG A 65 -7.51 -13.80 -9.75
CA ARG A 65 -6.94 -15.14 -9.95
C ARG A 65 -6.95 -15.59 -11.41
N VAL A 66 -8.03 -15.29 -12.13
CA VAL A 66 -8.20 -15.63 -13.56
C VAL A 66 -7.20 -14.96 -14.51
N GLN A 67 -6.64 -13.81 -14.11
CA GLN A 67 -5.64 -13.06 -14.90
C GLN A 67 -4.22 -13.19 -14.33
N ARG A 68 -4.07 -13.91 -13.21
CA ARG A 68 -2.81 -14.08 -12.49
C ARG A 68 -1.88 -15.02 -13.27
N LYS A 69 -0.76 -14.49 -13.77
CA LYS A 69 0.33 -15.28 -14.35
C LYS A 69 1.46 -15.40 -13.35
N GLN A 70 2.04 -16.58 -13.19
CA GLN A 70 3.19 -16.80 -12.31
C GLN A 70 4.49 -16.80 -13.11
N CYS A 71 5.59 -16.40 -12.46
CA CYS A 71 6.92 -16.63 -13.01
C CYS A 71 7.13 -18.13 -13.28
N GLY A 72 7.48 -18.51 -14.51
CA GLY A 72 7.67 -19.91 -14.88
C GLY A 72 8.78 -20.64 -14.12
N ALA A 73 9.79 -19.90 -13.62
CA ALA A 73 10.91 -20.48 -12.88
C ALA A 73 10.58 -20.69 -11.40
N CYS A 74 10.36 -19.61 -10.65
CA CYS A 74 10.16 -19.70 -9.20
C CYS A 74 8.70 -20.04 -8.81
N LYS A 75 7.72 -19.72 -9.68
CA LYS A 75 6.28 -19.77 -9.37
C LYS A 75 5.90 -18.98 -8.11
N VAL A 76 6.68 -17.97 -7.74
CA VAL A 76 6.45 -17.09 -6.57
C VAL A 76 5.93 -15.74 -7.03
N ALA A 77 6.66 -15.05 -7.90
CA ALA A 77 6.24 -13.75 -8.42
C ALA A 77 5.03 -13.88 -9.37
N THR A 78 4.10 -12.92 -9.27
CA THR A 78 2.83 -12.90 -10.04
C THR A 78 2.69 -11.63 -10.87
N TYR A 79 2.12 -11.75 -12.05
CA TYR A 79 2.03 -10.68 -13.05
C TYR A 79 0.67 -10.67 -13.74
N CYS A 80 0.19 -9.49 -14.15
CA CYS A 80 -0.97 -9.38 -15.05
C CYS A 80 -0.60 -9.78 -16.51
N SER A 81 0.67 -9.65 -16.89
CA SER A 81 1.12 -9.82 -18.27
C SER A 81 2.61 -10.16 -18.35
N ALA A 82 3.02 -10.74 -19.49
CA ALA A 82 4.44 -10.96 -19.78
C ALA A 82 5.24 -9.65 -19.86
N ALA A 83 4.58 -8.53 -20.20
CA ALA A 83 5.20 -7.21 -20.20
C ALA A 83 5.63 -6.80 -18.77
N CYS A 84 4.76 -6.99 -17.78
CA CYS A 84 5.08 -6.72 -16.37
C CYS A 84 6.16 -7.64 -15.82
N GLN A 85 6.22 -8.90 -16.27
CA GLN A 85 7.33 -9.79 -15.91
C GLN A 85 8.67 -9.29 -16.45
N ARG A 86 8.70 -8.86 -17.73
CA ARG A 86 9.93 -8.34 -18.36
C ARG A 86 10.40 -7.03 -17.73
N SER A 87 9.49 -6.14 -17.33
CA SER A 87 9.86 -4.89 -16.65
C SER A 87 10.44 -5.14 -15.26
N ASP A 88 9.88 -6.10 -14.52
CA ASP A 88 10.33 -6.48 -13.17
C ASP A 88 11.64 -7.30 -13.18
N TRP A 89 12.01 -7.90 -14.33
CA TRP A 89 13.14 -8.83 -14.43
C TRP A 89 14.46 -8.28 -13.90
N ARG A 90 14.73 -6.97 -14.03
CA ARG A 90 15.96 -6.33 -13.54
C ARG A 90 16.16 -6.52 -12.03
N VAL A 91 15.06 -6.53 -11.27
CA VAL A 91 15.06 -6.70 -9.82
C VAL A 91 14.77 -8.15 -9.45
N HIS A 92 13.75 -8.75 -10.07
CA HIS A 92 13.32 -10.11 -9.77
C HIS A 92 14.41 -11.17 -9.99
N LYS A 93 15.26 -11.01 -11.01
CA LYS A 93 16.28 -12.01 -11.39
C LYS A 93 17.21 -12.40 -10.23
N ALA A 94 17.54 -11.46 -9.35
CA ALA A 94 18.47 -11.69 -8.25
C ALA A 94 17.91 -12.65 -7.19
N GLY A 95 16.58 -12.68 -7.04
CA GLY A 95 15.87 -13.57 -6.10
C GLY A 95 15.11 -14.72 -6.78
N CYS A 96 15.21 -14.86 -8.10
CA CYS A 96 14.46 -15.87 -8.85
C CYS A 96 15.07 -17.26 -8.66
N SER A 97 14.67 -17.94 -7.59
CA SER A 97 15.08 -19.31 -7.29
C SER A 97 14.05 -20.28 -7.85
N GLY A 98 14.41 -21.05 -8.88
CA GLY A 98 13.51 -22.07 -9.44
C GLY A 98 13.13 -23.10 -8.37
N ARG A 99 11.84 -23.47 -8.29
CA ARG A 99 11.43 -24.58 -7.41
C ARG A 99 11.84 -25.90 -8.07
N ARG A 100 12.85 -26.60 -7.52
CA ARG A 100 12.95 -28.05 -7.69
C ARG A 100 11.76 -28.64 -6.95
N VAL A 101 10.78 -29.18 -7.68
CA VAL A 101 9.67 -29.92 -7.09
C VAL A 101 10.24 -31.28 -6.71
N GLU A 102 10.66 -31.45 -5.46
CA GLU A 102 10.78 -32.80 -4.87
C GLU A 102 9.35 -33.27 -4.60
N GLN A 103 8.87 -34.18 -5.44
CA GLN A 103 7.59 -34.84 -5.30
C GLN A 103 7.75 -35.95 -4.26
N PHE A 104 6.98 -35.89 -3.18
CA PHE A 104 6.68 -37.04 -2.32
C PHE A 104 5.47 -37.77 -2.88
#